data_AF-A0A918WR41-F1
#
_entry.id   AF-A0A918WR41-F1
#
_cell.length_a   1.000
_cell.length_b   1.000
_cell.length_c   1.000
_cell.angle_alpha   90.00
_cell.angle_beta   90.00
_cell.angle_gamma   90.00
#
_symmetry.space_group_name_H-M   'P 1'
#
loop_
_entity.id
_entity.type
_entity.pdbx_description
1 polymer ?
#
loop_
_entity_poly.entity_id
_entity_poly.type
_entity_poly.pdbx_seq_one_letter_code
_entity_poly.pdbx_strand_id
1 'polypeptide(L)'
;MSETQRAEVETLAALLTAEQVADYFGIGRTTFFSMMNRDPDIAERYKRGKARVIGVIAQGLINKARAGDTASMIFFLKTQAGWRETTRIEHGLPEPDKIVPDGGSAADKLRDYLDVIAERKNAAEAYALTLESTTDGGVRITSPYDPPDDVAEEALLEGRG
;
A
#
# COMPACT_ATOMS: atom_id res chain seq x y z
N MET A 1 -0.18 -7.02 40.65
CA MET A 1 1.25 -7.24 40.34
C MET A 1 2.07 -6.71 41.49
N SER A 2 3.16 -7.40 41.84
CA SER A 2 4.15 -6.90 42.82
C SER A 2 5.00 -5.77 42.21
N GLU A 3 5.73 -5.03 43.05
CA GLU A 3 6.66 -3.99 42.59
C GLU A 3 7.73 -4.52 41.63
N THR A 4 8.28 -5.71 41.90
CA THR A 4 9.25 -6.35 41.01
C THR A 4 8.66 -6.65 39.64
N GLN A 5 7.44 -7.19 39.59
CA GLN A 5 6.75 -7.46 38.32
C GLN A 5 6.45 -6.17 37.54
N ARG A 6 6.13 -5.08 38.24
CA ARG A 6 5.95 -3.76 37.60
C ARG A 6 7.24 -3.24 36.97
N ALA A 7 8.38 -3.41 37.64
CA ALA A 7 9.68 -3.06 37.06
C ALA A 7 10.03 -3.94 35.84
N GLU A 8 9.69 -5.23 35.88
CA GLU A 8 9.84 -6.13 34.74
C GLU A 8 8.97 -5.73 33.54
N VAL A 9 7.74 -5.22 33.76
CA VAL A 9 6.89 -4.70 32.68
C VAL A 9 7.61 -3.66 31.84
N GLU A 10 8.33 -2.71 32.46
CA GLU A 10 9.08 -1.68 31.73
C GLU A 10 10.24 -2.27 30.91
N THR A 11 10.91 -3.27 31.45
CA THR A 11 12.02 -3.95 30.77
C THR A 11 11.50 -4.75 29.57
N LEU A 12 10.45 -5.55 29.77
CA LEU A 12 9.85 -6.40 28.75
C LEU A 12 9.14 -5.59 27.66
N ALA A 13 8.53 -4.45 28.00
CA ALA A 13 7.84 -3.60 27.03
C ALA A 13 8.76 -3.10 25.90
N ALA A 14 10.07 -3.02 26.15
CA ALA A 14 11.04 -2.68 25.11
C ALA A 14 11.22 -3.77 24.03
N LEU A 15 10.87 -5.03 24.34
CA LEU A 15 11.11 -6.17 23.46
C LEU A 15 9.82 -6.84 22.97
N LEU A 16 8.75 -6.75 23.76
CA LEU A 16 7.53 -7.53 23.60
C LEU A 16 6.29 -6.65 23.42
N THR A 17 5.25 -7.18 22.78
CA THR A 17 3.91 -6.57 22.75
C THR A 17 3.20 -6.72 24.10
N ALA A 18 2.16 -5.93 24.36
CA ALA A 18 1.37 -6.04 25.59
C ALA A 18 0.79 -7.45 25.79
N GLU A 19 0.40 -8.11 24.70
CA GLU A 19 -0.09 -9.49 24.73
C GLU A 19 1.00 -10.48 25.13
N GLN A 20 2.20 -10.34 24.56
CA GLN A 20 3.35 -11.18 24.92
C GLN A 20 3.81 -10.93 26.36
N VAL A 21 3.70 -9.71 26.86
CA VAL A 21 3.96 -9.39 28.28
C VAL A 21 2.92 -10.09 29.17
N ALA A 22 1.64 -10.08 28.78
CA ALA A 22 0.60 -10.79 29.51
C ALA A 22 0.86 -12.31 29.53
N ASP A 23 1.19 -12.88 28.37
CA ASP A 23 1.53 -14.29 28.21
C ASP A 23 2.78 -14.66 29.06
N TYR A 24 3.80 -13.78 29.12
CA TYR A 24 4.99 -13.94 29.96
C TYR A 24 4.66 -14.04 31.45
N PHE A 25 3.74 -13.20 31.94
CA PHE A 25 3.30 -13.23 33.34
C PHE A 25 2.24 -14.31 33.63
N GLY A 26 1.83 -15.09 32.62
CA GLY A 26 0.78 -16.10 32.77
C GLY A 26 -0.59 -15.50 33.10
N ILE A 27 -0.87 -14.27 32.67
CA ILE A 27 -2.14 -13.58 32.90
C ILE A 27 -2.91 -13.41 31.58
N GLY A 28 -4.24 -13.45 31.68
CA GLY A 28 -5.08 -13.20 30.50
C GLY A 28 -4.82 -11.81 29.91
N ARG A 29 -4.75 -11.73 28.57
CA ARG A 29 -4.49 -10.47 27.84
C ARG A 29 -5.47 -9.36 28.23
N THR A 30 -6.78 -9.68 28.25
CA THR A 30 -7.84 -8.76 28.69
C THR A 30 -7.65 -8.29 30.13
N THR A 31 -7.14 -9.16 31.00
CA THR A 31 -6.79 -8.84 32.38
C THR A 31 -5.64 -7.85 32.43
N PHE A 32 -4.57 -8.06 31.65
CA PHE A 32 -3.44 -7.13 31.60
C PHE A 32 -3.84 -5.73 31.10
N PHE A 33 -4.66 -5.65 30.04
CA PHE A 33 -5.20 -4.37 29.59
C PHE A 33 -6.10 -3.71 30.65
N SER A 34 -6.94 -4.49 31.34
CA SER A 34 -7.75 -3.99 32.45
C SER A 34 -6.90 -3.49 33.62
N MET A 35 -5.78 -4.14 33.91
CA MET A 35 -4.81 -3.69 34.90
C MET A 35 -4.20 -2.34 34.51
N MET A 36 -3.74 -2.18 33.26
CA MET A 36 -3.23 -0.89 32.77
C MET A 36 -4.27 0.24 32.82
N ASN A 37 -5.55 -0.07 32.63
CA ASN A 37 -6.62 0.93 32.72
C ASN A 37 -6.94 1.34 34.17
N ARG A 38 -6.86 0.39 35.12
CA ARG A 38 -7.19 0.62 36.54
C ARG A 38 -6.00 1.16 37.33
N ASP A 39 -4.78 0.89 36.86
CA ASP A 39 -3.55 1.21 37.55
C ASP A 39 -2.59 1.97 36.60
N PRO A 40 -2.51 3.30 36.73
CA PRO A 40 -1.73 4.13 35.81
C PRO A 40 -0.23 3.86 35.90
N ASP A 41 0.31 3.40 37.03
CA ASP A 41 1.74 3.11 37.17
C ASP A 41 2.18 1.97 36.24
N ILE A 42 1.35 0.93 36.08
CA ILE A 42 1.62 -0.17 35.13
C ILE A 42 1.66 0.36 33.71
N ALA A 43 0.67 1.20 33.34
CA ALA A 43 0.58 1.79 32.01
C ALA A 43 1.76 2.72 31.71
N GLU A 44 2.17 3.53 32.67
CA GLU A 44 3.32 4.45 32.55
C GLU A 44 4.62 3.68 32.35
N ARG A 45 4.86 2.63 33.15
CA ARG A 45 6.04 1.76 33.02
C ARG A 45 6.09 1.07 31.65
N TYR A 46 4.97 0.53 31.19
CA TYR A 46 4.87 -0.06 29.86
C TYR A 46 5.19 0.97 28.76
N LYS A 47 4.58 2.16 28.82
CA LYS A 47 4.83 3.25 27.86
C LYS A 47 6.28 3.74 27.89
N ARG A 48 6.88 3.87 29.08
CA ARG A 48 8.29 4.28 29.25
C ARG A 48 9.24 3.27 28.63
N GLY A 49 9.01 1.98 28.85
CA GLY A 49 9.77 0.90 28.21
C GLY A 49 9.71 0.96 26.68
N LYS A 50 8.52 1.18 26.11
CA LYS A 50 8.32 1.39 24.67
C LYS A 50 9.03 2.63 24.14
N ALA A 51 8.85 3.77 24.79
CA ALA A 51 9.45 5.03 24.37
C ALA A 51 10.98 4.95 24.34
N ARG A 52 11.59 4.30 25.34
CA ARG A 52 13.04 4.12 25.45
C ARG A 52 13.62 3.38 24.24
N VAL A 53 13.07 2.23 23.88
CA VAL A 53 13.61 1.45 22.74
C VAL A 53 13.36 2.15 21.41
N ILE A 54 12.20 2.80 21.25
CA ILE A 54 11.89 3.58 20.05
C ILE A 54 12.93 4.70 19.87
N GLY A 55 13.27 5.41 20.95
CA GLY A 55 14.31 6.44 20.92
C GLY A 55 15.68 5.90 20.49
N VAL A 56 16.09 4.74 21.02
CA VAL A 56 17.36 4.09 20.64
C VAL A 56 17.39 3.71 19.16
N ILE A 57 16.34 3.07 18.66
CA ILE A 57 16.26 2.67 17.24
C ILE A 57 16.18 3.90 16.32
N ALA A 58 15.41 4.92 16.71
CA ALA A 58 15.31 6.18 15.97
C ALA A 58 16.67 6.88 15.89
N GLN A 59 17.43 6.93 16.99
CA GLN A 59 18.79 7.46 16.98
C GLN A 59 19.71 6.67 16.04
N GLY A 60 19.59 5.34 16.02
CA GLY A 60 20.30 4.48 15.07
C GLY A 60 19.97 4.83 13.62
N LEU A 61 18.70 5.05 13.29
CA LEU A 61 18.24 5.44 11.96
C LEU A 61 18.78 6.83 11.57
N ILE A 62 18.78 7.80 12.48
CA ILE A 62 19.38 9.12 12.26
C ILE A 62 20.88 8.99 11.94
N ASN A 63 21.59 8.16 12.69
CA ASN A 63 23.03 7.94 12.46
C ASN A 63 23.29 7.30 11.09
N LYS A 64 22.47 6.32 10.68
CA LYS A 64 22.54 5.73 9.33
C LYS A 64 22.26 6.74 8.23
N ALA A 65 21.23 7.57 8.40
CA ALA A 65 20.91 8.63 7.44
C ALA A 65 22.08 9.62 7.30
N ARG A 66 22.72 10.01 8.41
CA ARG A 66 23.93 10.87 8.39
C ARG A 66 25.14 10.21 7.71
N ALA A 67 25.23 8.88 7.77
CA ALA A 67 26.27 8.12 7.09
C ALA A 67 25.98 7.87 5.59
N GLY A 68 24.85 8.38 5.06
CA GLY A 68 24.50 8.28 3.64
C GLY A 68 23.60 7.09 3.28
N ASP A 69 22.97 6.43 4.25
CA ASP A 69 21.99 5.38 3.96
C ASP A 69 20.71 5.97 3.32
N THR A 70 20.49 5.69 2.04
CA THR A 70 19.39 6.25 1.24
C THR A 70 18.02 5.95 1.83
N ALA A 71 17.78 4.72 2.30
CA ALA A 71 16.49 4.33 2.86
C ALA A 71 16.18 5.12 4.14
N SER A 72 17.16 5.27 5.04
CA SER A 72 17.02 6.05 6.28
C SER A 72 16.82 7.54 5.99
N MET A 73 17.54 8.10 5.01
CA MET A 73 17.36 9.50 4.57
C MET A 73 15.95 9.74 4.01
N ILE A 74 15.49 8.87 3.09
CA ILE A 74 14.14 8.95 2.51
C ILE A 74 13.09 8.84 3.61
N PHE A 75 13.22 7.86 4.51
CA PHE A 75 12.30 7.68 5.64
C PHE A 75 12.21 8.95 6.49
N PHE A 76 13.35 9.53 6.86
CA PHE A 76 13.40 10.76 7.64
C PHE A 76 12.69 11.92 6.93
N LEU A 77 12.95 12.12 5.64
CA LEU A 77 12.35 13.22 4.88
C LEU A 77 10.85 13.01 4.63
N LYS A 78 10.41 11.77 4.40
CA LYS A 78 8.98 11.44 4.29
C LYS A 78 8.24 11.68 5.61
N THR A 79 8.84 11.31 6.73
CA THR A 79 8.17 11.38 8.05
C THR A 79 8.30 12.72 8.75
N GLN A 80 9.42 13.43 8.60
CA GLN A 80 9.70 14.69 9.31
C GLN A 80 9.67 15.92 8.40
N ALA A 81 10.06 15.80 7.12
CA ALA A 81 10.07 16.91 6.17
C ALA A 81 8.83 16.93 5.24
N GLY A 82 7.87 16.03 5.48
CA GLY A 82 6.62 15.98 4.72
C GLY A 82 6.77 15.57 3.25
N TRP A 83 7.89 14.93 2.87
CA TRP A 83 8.06 14.45 1.50
C TRP A 83 6.98 13.39 1.20
N ARG A 84 6.19 13.65 0.18
CA ARG A 84 5.15 12.73 -0.31
C ARG A 84 5.31 12.61 -1.81
N GLU A 85 5.08 11.41 -2.31
CA GLU A 85 4.93 11.20 -3.74
C GLU A 85 3.53 11.65 -4.14
N THR A 86 3.45 12.68 -4.98
CA THR A 86 2.19 13.11 -5.57
C THR A 86 1.96 12.32 -6.85
N THR A 87 1.19 11.25 -6.78
CA THR A 87 0.71 10.57 -8.00
C THR A 87 -0.39 11.43 -8.60
N ARG A 88 -0.05 12.28 -9.58
CA ARG A 88 -1.06 12.95 -10.40
C ARG A 88 -1.66 11.90 -11.34
N ILE A 89 -2.85 11.42 -11.01
CA ILE A 89 -3.65 10.64 -11.96
C ILE A 89 -4.24 11.67 -12.94
N GLU A 90 -3.63 11.80 -14.11
CA GLU A 90 -4.18 12.63 -15.18
C GLU A 90 -5.41 11.93 -15.77
N HIS A 91 -6.59 12.34 -15.32
CA HIS A 91 -7.81 12.06 -16.06
C HIS A 91 -7.82 12.94 -17.31
N GLY A 92 -7.41 12.39 -18.44
CA GLY A 92 -7.73 12.94 -19.76
C GLY A 92 -9.23 12.81 -19.98
N LEU A 93 -10.03 13.66 -19.34
CA LEU A 93 -11.40 13.89 -19.77
C LEU A 93 -11.29 14.60 -21.13
N PRO A 94 -11.84 14.06 -22.22
CA PRO A 94 -12.12 14.91 -23.36
C PRO A 94 -12.97 16.08 -22.86
N GLU A 95 -12.62 17.30 -23.27
CA GLU A 95 -13.34 18.51 -22.88
C GLU A 95 -14.85 18.30 -23.08
N PRO A 96 -15.70 18.84 -22.19
CA PRO A 96 -17.14 18.56 -22.13
C PRO A 96 -17.94 19.16 -23.30
N ASP A 97 -17.31 19.40 -24.44
CA ASP A 97 -18.00 19.84 -25.64
C ASP A 97 -18.56 18.60 -26.35
N LYS A 98 -19.67 18.05 -25.80
CA LYS A 98 -20.73 17.27 -26.49
C LYS A 98 -21.70 16.49 -25.58
N ILE A 99 -21.88 16.83 -24.30
CA ILE A 99 -23.09 16.40 -23.59
C ILE A 99 -23.74 17.64 -22.99
N VAL A 100 -24.62 18.27 -23.77
CA VAL A 100 -25.62 19.21 -23.26
C VAL A 100 -26.82 18.33 -22.88
N PRO A 101 -27.03 17.99 -21.59
CA PRO A 101 -28.11 17.11 -21.19
C PRO A 101 -29.41 17.90 -21.24
N ASP A 102 -30.35 17.49 -22.09
CA ASP A 102 -31.69 18.05 -22.12
C ASP A 102 -32.45 17.64 -20.84
N GLY A 103 -32.77 18.61 -19.99
CA GLY A 103 -33.91 18.61 -19.06
C GLY A 103 -34.20 17.40 -18.14
N GLY A 104 -33.34 16.39 -17.99
CA GLY A 104 -33.63 15.15 -17.28
C GLY A 104 -33.41 15.17 -15.76
N SER A 105 -34.05 14.22 -15.06
CA SER A 105 -33.90 14.05 -13.61
C SER A 105 -32.47 13.61 -13.25
N ALA A 106 -32.07 13.75 -11.98
CA ALA A 106 -30.74 13.32 -11.51
C ALA A 106 -30.46 11.82 -11.75
N ALA A 107 -31.52 10.99 -11.77
CA ALA A 107 -31.42 9.57 -12.08
C ALA A 107 -31.10 9.32 -13.55
N ASP A 108 -31.64 10.13 -14.47
CA ASP A 108 -31.39 9.98 -15.92
C ASP A 108 -29.95 10.35 -16.24
N LYS A 109 -29.45 11.43 -15.62
CA LYS A 109 -28.05 11.84 -15.73
C LYS A 109 -27.09 10.75 -15.24
N LEU A 110 -27.42 10.10 -14.12
CA LEU A 110 -26.60 9.01 -13.59
C LEU A 110 -26.57 7.82 -14.56
N ARG A 111 -27.69 7.50 -15.21
CA ARG A 111 -27.74 6.44 -16.23
C ARG A 111 -26.84 6.78 -17.42
N ASP A 112 -26.96 7.99 -17.96
CA ASP A 112 -26.13 8.43 -19.09
C ASP A 112 -24.63 8.31 -18.78
N TYR A 113 -24.21 8.70 -17.56
CA TYR A 113 -22.82 8.55 -17.13
C TYR A 113 -22.40 7.07 -16.96
N LEU A 114 -23.29 6.21 -16.45
CA LEU A 114 -23.02 4.79 -16.27
C LEU A 114 -22.89 4.07 -17.61
N ASP A 115 -23.70 4.44 -18.60
CA ASP A 115 -23.63 3.89 -19.96
C ASP A 115 -22.30 4.22 -20.63
N VAL A 116 -21.84 5.48 -20.52
CA VAL A 116 -20.51 5.89 -21.00
C VAL A 116 -19.39 5.11 -20.31
N ILE A 117 -19.52 4.80 -19.02
CA ILE A 117 -18.52 4.00 -18.28
C ILE A 117 -18.56 2.53 -18.73
N ALA A 118 -19.74 1.97 -18.97
CA ALA A 118 -19.91 0.60 -19.45
C ALA A 118 -19.30 0.42 -20.85
N GLU A 119 -19.52 1.36 -21.76
CA GLU A 119 -18.91 1.37 -23.09
C GLU A 119 -17.37 1.43 -23.02
N ARG A 120 -16.82 2.24 -22.12
CA ARG A 120 -15.37 2.30 -21.89
C ARG A 120 -14.80 1.00 -21.33
N LYS A 121 -15.53 0.34 -20.43
CA LYS A 121 -15.13 -0.97 -19.89
C LYS A 121 -15.08 -2.01 -21.01
N ASN A 122 -16.13 -2.07 -21.84
CA ASN A 122 -16.19 -3.00 -22.96
C ASN A 122 -15.10 -2.72 -24.01
N ALA A 123 -14.80 -1.44 -24.28
CA ALA A 123 -13.70 -1.06 -25.16
C ALA A 123 -12.34 -1.47 -24.57
N ALA A 124 -12.11 -1.28 -23.27
CA ALA A 124 -10.87 -1.71 -22.61
C ALA A 124 -10.72 -3.24 -22.59
N GLU A 125 -11.82 -3.98 -22.41
CA GLU A 125 -11.85 -5.44 -22.53
C GLU A 125 -11.56 -5.90 -23.97
N ALA A 126 -11.98 -5.14 -24.98
CA ALA A 126 -11.67 -5.42 -26.38
C ALA A 126 -10.18 -5.18 -26.77
N TYR A 127 -9.40 -4.48 -25.94
CA TYR A 127 -7.94 -4.31 -26.09
C TYR A 127 -7.13 -5.20 -25.12
N ALA A 128 -7.79 -6.08 -24.37
CA ALA A 128 -7.10 -6.95 -23.44
C ALA A 128 -6.27 -8.01 -24.19
N LEU A 129 -5.01 -8.17 -23.80
CA LEU A 129 -4.15 -9.27 -24.25
C LEU A 129 -4.75 -10.59 -23.78
N THR A 130 -5.03 -11.49 -24.73
CA THR A 130 -5.54 -12.82 -24.45
C THR A 130 -4.39 -13.79 -24.26
N LEU A 131 -4.44 -14.58 -23.18
CA LEU A 131 -3.46 -15.62 -22.88
C LEU A 131 -4.07 -16.97 -23.25
N GLU A 132 -3.50 -17.61 -24.26
CA GLU A 132 -3.91 -18.93 -24.71
C GLU A 132 -2.80 -19.94 -24.47
N SER A 133 -3.14 -21.10 -23.92
CA SER A 133 -2.19 -22.21 -23.75
C SER A 133 -1.99 -22.94 -25.08
N THR A 134 -0.75 -23.15 -25.48
CA THR A 134 -0.40 -23.86 -26.72
C THR A 134 -0.28 -25.37 -26.47
N THR A 135 -0.48 -26.17 -27.52
CA THR A 135 -0.60 -27.64 -27.43
C THR A 135 0.69 -28.36 -26.98
N ASP A 136 1.81 -27.66 -27.09
CA ASP A 136 3.15 -28.03 -26.65
C ASP A 136 3.48 -27.59 -25.20
N GLY A 137 2.50 -27.02 -24.48
CA GLY A 137 2.65 -26.61 -23.08
C GLY A 137 3.20 -25.19 -22.88
N GLY A 138 3.30 -24.39 -23.94
CA GLY A 138 3.62 -22.97 -23.88
C GLY A 138 2.38 -22.09 -23.60
N VAL A 139 2.61 -20.79 -23.44
CA VAL A 139 1.55 -19.77 -23.34
C VAL A 139 1.80 -18.74 -24.44
N ARG A 140 0.85 -18.60 -25.36
CA ARG A 140 0.85 -17.55 -26.39
C ARG A 140 0.03 -16.38 -25.89
N ILE A 141 0.63 -15.20 -25.93
CA ILE A 141 -0.06 -13.95 -25.66
C ILE A 141 -0.48 -13.40 -27.02
N THR A 142 -1.76 -13.17 -27.24
CA THR A 142 -2.28 -12.61 -28.49
C THR A 142 -2.93 -11.26 -28.21
N SER A 143 -2.61 -10.29 -29.05
CA SER A 143 -3.27 -8.99 -29.08
C SER A 143 -4.29 -8.96 -30.22
N PRO A 144 -5.47 -8.34 -30.06
CA PRO A 144 -6.43 -8.15 -31.15
C PRO A 144 -5.90 -7.26 -32.30
N TYR A 145 -4.69 -6.69 -32.17
CA TYR A 145 -3.99 -5.97 -33.22
C TYR A 145 -2.65 -6.63 -33.60
N ASP A 146 -2.41 -7.89 -33.25
CA ASP A 146 -1.25 -8.60 -33.80
C ASP A 146 -1.39 -8.68 -35.33
N PRO A 147 -0.39 -8.20 -36.09
CA PRO A 147 -0.41 -8.36 -37.54
C PRO A 147 -0.36 -9.86 -37.89
N PRO A 148 -0.90 -10.29 -39.05
CA PRO A 148 -0.78 -11.67 -39.51
C PRO A 148 0.68 -12.13 -39.46
N ASP A 149 0.93 -13.38 -39.04
CA ASP A 149 2.28 -13.92 -38.83
C ASP A 149 3.19 -13.78 -40.09
N ASP A 150 2.57 -13.63 -41.26
CA ASP A 150 3.17 -13.46 -42.59
C ASP A 150 3.77 -12.06 -42.86
N VAL A 151 3.41 -11.01 -42.10
CA VAL A 151 3.98 -9.65 -42.30
C VAL A 151 5.25 -9.40 -41.45
N ALA A 152 5.49 -10.22 -40.43
CA ALA A 152 6.63 -10.08 -39.52
C ALA A 152 7.97 -10.48 -40.17
N GLU A 153 7.96 -11.37 -41.17
CA GLU A 153 9.16 -11.80 -41.88
C GLU A 153 9.71 -10.74 -42.85
N GLU A 154 8.83 -9.93 -43.45
CA GLU A 154 9.23 -8.90 -44.44
C GLU A 154 9.90 -7.69 -43.76
N ALA A 155 9.42 -7.31 -42.57
CA ALA A 155 9.98 -6.20 -41.79
C ALA A 155 11.41 -6.47 -41.25
N LEU A 156 11.80 -7.74 -41.08
CA LEU A 156 13.16 -8.09 -40.62
C LEU A 156 14.21 -8.02 -41.74
N LEU A 157 13.79 -8.07 -43.01
CA LEU A 157 14.70 -8.05 -44.16
C LEU A 157 15.00 -6.63 -44.66
N GLU A 158 14.10 -5.66 -44.47
CA GLU A 158 14.33 -4.26 -44.85
C GLU A 158 15.23 -3.47 -43.88
N GLY A 159 15.47 -3.99 -42.67
CA GLY A 159 16.33 -3.35 -41.65
C GLY A 159 17.84 -3.63 -41.78
N ARG A 160 18.29 -4.30 -42.85
CA ARG A 160 19.72 -4.64 -43.09
C ARG A 160 20.28 -4.07 -44.41
N GLY A 161 19.76 -2.92 -44.86
CA GLY A 161 20.33 -2.11 -45.94
C GLY A 161 21.28 -1.04 -45.43
#